data_AF-K9TWR0-F1
#
_entry.id   AF-K9TWR0-F1
#
_cell.length_a   1.000
_cell.length_b   1.000
_cell.length_c   1.000
_cell.angle_alpha   90.00
_cell.angle_beta   90.00
_cell.angle_gamma   90.00
#
_symmetry.space_group_name_H-M   'P 1'
#
loop_
_entity.id
_entity.type
_entity.pdbx_description
1 polymer ?
#
loop_
_entity_poly.entity_id
_entity_poly.type
_entity_poly.pdbx_seq_one_letter_code
_entity_poly.pdbx_strand_id
1 'polypeptide(L)'
;MERTLEDLTAIDDKLSKRHIDLDPGGYFIIYLDREAGLICAKHYTNAIDDRGLAVDPETGKPIPARGKVQRTSTTLYRGRTAKEICVEIFEQEQTCPVTYLDHAAYLGREFVRAEIALVNGQEYVQD
;
A
#
# COMPACT_ATOMS: atom_id res chain seq x y z
N MET A 1 34.59 2.40 0.47
CA MET A 1 34.00 2.05 -0.84
C MET A 1 32.85 3.01 -1.09
N GLU A 2 32.93 3.76 -2.17
CA GLU A 2 31.81 4.54 -2.70
C GLU A 2 30.74 3.55 -3.16
N ARG A 3 29.49 3.70 -2.72
CA ARG A 3 28.37 2.87 -3.19
C ARG A 3 27.74 3.56 -4.39
N THR A 4 27.48 2.83 -5.46
CA THR A 4 26.74 3.35 -6.61
C THR A 4 25.23 3.26 -6.38
N LEU A 5 24.45 4.01 -7.15
CA LEU A 5 22.98 3.86 -7.18
C LEU A 5 22.57 2.44 -7.59
N GLU A 6 23.29 1.84 -8.54
CA GLU A 6 23.05 0.47 -9.01
C GLU A 6 23.25 -0.55 -7.87
N ASP A 7 24.30 -0.40 -7.06
CA ASP A 7 24.54 -1.27 -5.91
C ASP A 7 23.40 -1.18 -4.88
N LEU A 8 22.88 0.02 -4.64
CA LEU A 8 21.77 0.24 -3.71
C LEU A 8 20.46 -0.34 -4.24
N THR A 9 20.14 -0.11 -5.51
CA THR A 9 18.96 -0.69 -6.17
C THR A 9 19.00 -2.22 -6.16
N ALA A 10 20.16 -2.83 -6.43
CA ALA A 10 20.30 -4.28 -6.39
C ALA A 10 20.06 -4.88 -5.00
N ILE A 11 20.40 -4.15 -3.93
CA ILE A 11 20.10 -4.55 -2.55
C ILE A 11 18.58 -4.51 -2.32
N ASP A 12 17.93 -3.41 -2.69
CA ASP A 12 16.48 -3.24 -2.53
C ASP A 12 15.72 -4.32 -3.32
N ASP A 13 16.01 -4.51 -4.62
CA ASP A 13 15.38 -5.53 -5.47
C ASP A 13 15.51 -6.96 -4.92
N LYS A 14 16.62 -7.25 -4.23
CA LYS A 14 16.82 -8.54 -3.56
C LYS A 14 15.92 -8.66 -2.33
N LEU A 15 15.79 -7.60 -1.54
CA LEU A 15 14.96 -7.56 -0.34
C LEU A 15 13.46 -7.58 -0.68
N SER A 16 13.05 -7.04 -1.82
CA SER A 16 11.67 -7.09 -2.32
C SER A 16 11.15 -8.52 -2.55
N LYS A 17 12.06 -9.47 -2.80
CA LYS A 17 11.72 -10.89 -3.06
C LYS A 17 11.56 -11.72 -1.78
N ARG A 18 11.77 -11.12 -0.61
CA ARG A 18 11.64 -11.84 0.67
C ARG A 18 10.17 -12.19 0.95
N HIS A 19 9.95 -13.21 1.77
CA HIS A 19 8.63 -13.50 2.31
C HIS A 19 8.15 -12.37 3.23
N ILE A 20 6.89 -11.98 3.09
CA ILE A 20 6.19 -11.04 3.98
C ILE A 20 4.83 -11.63 4.32
N ASP A 21 4.47 -11.60 5.60
CA ASP A 21 3.15 -12.04 6.04
C ASP A 21 2.08 -11.01 5.65
N LEU A 22 0.84 -11.44 5.47
CA LEU A 22 -0.25 -10.50 5.21
C LEU A 22 -0.64 -9.81 6.52
N ASP A 23 -0.74 -8.48 6.48
CA ASP A 23 -1.26 -7.70 7.62
C ASP A 23 -2.76 -7.97 7.77
N PRO A 24 -3.25 -8.43 8.94
CA PRO A 24 -4.67 -8.63 9.19
C PRO A 24 -5.55 -7.41 8.88
N GLY A 25 -5.01 -6.21 9.04
CA GLY A 25 -5.66 -4.94 8.73
C GLY A 25 -5.91 -4.73 7.24
N GLY A 26 -5.19 -5.42 6.35
CA GLY A 26 -5.38 -5.35 4.91
C GLY A 26 -4.10 -5.05 4.12
N TYR A 27 -4.28 -4.58 2.88
CA TYR A 27 -3.19 -4.15 2.01
C TYR A 27 -3.52 -2.83 1.32
N PHE A 28 -2.49 -2.16 0.81
CA PHE A 28 -2.61 -0.88 0.11
C PHE A 28 -2.13 -0.98 -1.33
N ILE A 29 -2.86 -0.34 -2.23
CA ILE A 29 -2.40 -0.04 -3.60
C ILE A 29 -2.15 1.46 -3.68
N ILE A 30 -0.91 1.83 -4.01
CA ILE A 30 -0.47 3.22 -4.09
C ILE A 30 -0.37 3.63 -5.57
N TYR A 31 -0.86 4.82 -5.89
CA TYR A 31 -0.71 5.41 -7.22
C TYR A 31 -0.66 6.94 -7.16
N LEU A 32 -0.21 7.55 -8.26
CA LEU A 32 -0.12 9.00 -8.39
C LEU A 32 -1.27 9.55 -9.21
N ASP A 33 -1.99 10.52 -8.65
CA ASP A 33 -2.91 11.38 -9.37
C ASP A 33 -2.15 12.64 -9.80
N ARG A 34 -1.61 12.61 -11.02
CA ARG A 34 -0.70 13.66 -11.51
C ARG A 34 -1.41 14.96 -11.87
N GLU A 35 -2.68 14.88 -12.28
CA GLU A 35 -3.48 16.07 -12.58
C GLU A 35 -3.77 16.86 -11.29
N ALA A 36 -4.11 16.13 -10.21
CA ALA A 36 -4.36 16.76 -8.91
C ALA A 36 -3.08 17.02 -8.09
N GLY A 37 -1.94 16.43 -8.46
CA GLY A 37 -0.70 16.52 -7.67
C GLY A 37 -0.79 15.78 -6.34
N LEU A 38 -1.39 14.57 -6.33
CA LEU A 38 -1.64 13.80 -5.11
C LEU A 38 -1.04 12.39 -5.16
N ILE A 39 -0.53 11.93 -4.02
CA ILE A 39 -0.30 10.52 -3.71
C ILE A 39 -1.63 9.94 -3.24
N CYS A 40 -2.03 8.81 -3.81
CA CYS A 40 -3.28 8.13 -3.48
C CYS A 40 -2.97 6.72 -2.96
N ALA A 41 -3.54 6.34 -1.82
CA ALA A 41 -3.42 4.98 -1.28
C ALA A 41 -4.80 4.38 -1.05
N LYS A 42 -5.11 3.31 -1.79
CA LYS A 42 -6.35 2.54 -1.65
C LYS A 42 -6.11 1.40 -0.68
N HIS A 43 -6.79 1.42 0.45
CA HIS A 43 -6.80 0.31 1.40
C HIS A 43 -7.81 -0.75 0.99
N TYR A 44 -7.49 -2.02 1.23
CA TYR A 44 -8.35 -3.17 1.01
C TYR A 44 -8.20 -4.14 2.19
N THR A 45 -9.32 -4.62 2.73
CA THR A 45 -9.30 -5.60 3.82
C THR A 45 -8.95 -7.01 3.34
N ASN A 46 -8.20 -7.77 4.16
CA ASN A 46 -7.87 -9.19 3.93
C ASN A 46 -8.98 -10.14 4.43
N ALA A 47 -10.23 -9.88 4.06
CA ALA A 47 -11.32 -10.78 4.40
C ALA A 47 -11.11 -12.11 3.65
N ILE A 48 -10.76 -13.17 4.39
CA ILE A 48 -10.47 -14.51 3.88
C ILE A 48 -11.24 -15.52 4.75
N ASP A 49 -11.91 -16.52 4.15
CA ASP A 49 -12.58 -17.60 4.89
C ASP A 49 -11.62 -18.68 5.39
N ASP A 50 -12.13 -19.62 6.20
CA ASP A 50 -11.41 -20.78 6.75
C ASP A 50 -10.76 -21.69 5.68
N ARG A 51 -11.06 -21.47 4.38
CA ARG A 51 -10.52 -22.21 3.24
C ARG A 51 -9.47 -21.42 2.47
N GLY A 52 -9.11 -20.22 2.93
CA GLY A 52 -8.15 -19.34 2.26
C GLY A 52 -8.72 -18.57 1.08
N LEU A 53 -10.06 -18.49 0.93
CA LEU A 53 -10.70 -17.74 -0.16
C LEU A 53 -11.02 -16.33 0.30
N ALA A 54 -10.70 -15.33 -0.53
CA ALA A 54 -11.16 -13.97 -0.27
C ALA A 54 -12.68 -13.96 -0.12
N VAL A 55 -13.19 -13.43 0.98
CA VAL A 55 -14.61 -13.27 1.26
C VAL A 55 -14.97 -11.81 1.40
N ASP A 56 -16.24 -11.53 1.20
CA ASP A 56 -16.81 -10.24 1.54
C ASP A 56 -16.89 -10.11 3.09
N PRO A 57 -16.30 -9.08 3.71
CA PRO A 57 -16.26 -8.92 5.17
C PRO A 57 -17.63 -8.68 5.81
N GLU A 58 -18.61 -8.15 5.08
CA GLU A 58 -19.96 -7.91 5.62
C GLU A 58 -20.84 -9.17 5.55
N THR A 59 -20.63 -10.01 4.52
CA THR A 59 -21.52 -11.15 4.23
C THR A 59 -20.86 -12.52 4.44
N GLY A 60 -19.54 -12.57 4.60
CA GLY A 60 -18.75 -13.81 4.75
C GLY A 60 -18.74 -14.70 3.51
N LYS A 61 -19.21 -14.21 2.35
CA LYS A 61 -19.34 -15.01 1.14
C LYS A 61 -18.08 -14.97 0.27
N PRO A 62 -17.64 -16.10 -0.33
CA PRO A 62 -16.50 -16.13 -1.25
C PRO A 62 -16.66 -15.18 -2.44
N ILE A 63 -15.62 -14.39 -2.67
CA ILE A 63 -15.42 -13.52 -3.82
C ILE A 63 -15.04 -14.41 -5.02
N PRO A 64 -15.91 -14.56 -6.05
CA PRO A 64 -15.65 -15.44 -7.17
C PRO A 64 -14.45 -14.96 -8.02
N ALA A 65 -13.59 -15.90 -8.43
CA ALA A 65 -12.39 -15.64 -9.23
C ALA A 65 -12.66 -15.08 -10.66
N ARG A 66 -13.92 -15.10 -11.12
CA ARG A 66 -14.36 -14.47 -12.37
C ARG A 66 -15.65 -13.69 -12.13
N GLY A 67 -15.59 -12.39 -12.44
CA GLY A 67 -16.69 -11.44 -12.27
C GLY A 67 -16.18 -10.14 -11.65
N LYS A 68 -16.86 -9.02 -11.92
CA LYS A 68 -16.60 -7.76 -11.20
C LYS A 68 -17.06 -7.93 -9.76
N VAL A 69 -16.17 -8.38 -8.88
CA VAL A 69 -16.45 -8.37 -7.46
C VAL A 69 -16.12 -6.98 -6.93
N GLN A 70 -17.13 -6.30 -6.38
CA GLN A 70 -16.92 -5.09 -5.59
C GLN A 70 -16.11 -5.51 -4.35
N ARG A 71 -14.81 -5.16 -4.33
CA ARG A 71 -13.99 -5.31 -3.13
C ARG A 71 -14.62 -4.45 -2.05
N THR A 72 -15.06 -5.04 -0.94
CA THR A 72 -16.15 -4.49 -0.11
C THR A 72 -15.74 -3.41 0.88
N SER A 73 -14.49 -2.98 0.91
CA SER A 73 -14.14 -1.72 1.57
C SER A 73 -12.90 -1.15 0.89
N THR A 74 -13.02 0.07 0.37
CA THR A 74 -11.89 0.83 -0.15
C THR A 74 -11.92 2.20 0.49
N THR A 75 -11.14 2.37 1.55
CA THR A 75 -10.81 3.71 2.02
C THR A 75 -9.71 4.27 1.11
N LEU A 76 -9.93 5.48 0.59
CA LEU A 76 -8.97 6.18 -0.25
C LEU A 76 -8.34 7.30 0.57
N TYR A 77 -7.05 7.16 0.84
CA TYR A 77 -6.22 8.17 1.47
C TYR A 77 -5.53 9.01 0.41
N ARG A 78 -5.38 10.31 0.64
CA ARG A 78 -4.77 11.24 -0.32
C ARG A 78 -3.94 12.29 0.39
N GLY A 79 -2.68 12.38 0.00
CA GLY A 79 -1.76 13.40 0.52
C GLY A 79 -0.96 14.07 -0.59
N ARG A 80 -0.53 15.31 -0.36
CA ARG A 80 0.42 16.01 -1.23
C ARG A 80 1.86 15.60 -0.93
N THR A 81 2.11 15.12 0.29
CA THR A 81 3.41 14.64 0.77
C THR A 81 3.26 13.28 1.42
N ALA A 82 4.36 12.54 1.55
CA ALA A 82 4.42 11.30 2.29
C ALA A 82 3.99 11.49 3.75
N LYS A 83 4.32 12.64 4.35
CA LYS A 83 3.92 12.96 5.72
C LYS A 83 2.42 13.12 5.86
N GLU A 84 1.78 13.83 4.94
CA GLU A 84 0.33 14.06 5.00
C GLU A 84 -0.45 12.75 4.97
N ILE A 85 -0.11 11.86 4.03
CA ILE A 85 -0.81 10.58 3.91
C ILE A 85 -0.50 9.65 5.10
N CYS A 86 0.72 9.69 5.67
CA CYS A 86 1.02 8.98 6.92
C CYS A 86 0.18 9.50 8.11
N VAL A 87 0.06 10.81 8.28
CA VAL A 87 -0.77 11.40 9.34
C VAL A 87 -2.24 10.99 9.16
N GLU A 88 -2.74 11.01 7.93
CA GLU A 88 -4.10 10.58 7.60
C GLU A 88 -4.33 9.11 8.02
N ILE A 89 -3.44 8.19 7.63
CA ILE A 89 -3.57 6.74 7.88
C ILE A 89 -3.31 6.34 9.34
N PHE A 90 -2.27 6.90 9.96
CA PHE A 90 -1.73 6.39 11.23
C PHE A 90 -2.12 7.23 12.45
N GLU A 91 -2.55 8.48 12.27
CA GLU A 91 -2.82 9.41 13.39
C GLU A 91 -4.27 9.91 13.42
N GLN A 92 -4.93 10.03 12.26
CA GLN A 92 -6.29 10.60 12.17
C GLN A 92 -7.38 9.53 12.12
N GLU A 93 -7.04 8.30 11.73
CA GLU A 93 -7.97 7.19 11.74
C GLU A 93 -8.34 6.77 13.16
N GLN A 94 -9.64 6.55 13.39
CA GLN A 94 -10.11 6.07 14.70
C GLN A 94 -9.66 4.64 14.98
N THR A 95 -9.51 3.82 13.94
CA THR A 95 -8.88 2.50 14.00
C THR A 95 -7.85 2.42 12.90
N CYS A 96 -6.57 2.30 13.27
CA CYS A 96 -5.50 2.23 12.27
C CYS A 96 -5.66 0.97 11.41
N PRO A 97 -5.71 1.09 10.07
CA PRO A 97 -5.89 -0.04 9.15
C PRO A 97 -4.62 -0.88 8.95
N VAL A 98 -3.51 -0.50 9.59
CA VAL A 98 -2.21 -1.20 9.53
C VAL A 98 -1.88 -1.70 10.92
N THR A 99 -1.72 -3.01 11.08
CA THR A 99 -1.50 -3.64 12.38
C THR A 99 -0.05 -4.10 12.58
N TYR A 100 0.71 -4.23 11.49
CA TYR A 100 2.10 -4.67 11.51
C TYR A 100 3.08 -3.49 11.32
N LEU A 101 4.10 -3.42 12.17
CA LEU A 101 5.06 -2.29 12.17
C LEU A 101 5.99 -2.29 10.94
N ASP A 102 6.36 -3.46 10.44
CA ASP A 102 7.11 -3.60 9.19
C ASP A 102 6.29 -3.16 7.98
N HIS A 103 4.97 -3.35 8.00
CA HIS A 103 4.05 -2.81 6.99
C HIS A 103 3.94 -1.29 7.07
N ALA A 104 3.85 -0.72 8.28
CA ALA A 104 3.88 0.73 8.47
C ALA A 104 5.21 1.34 7.96
N ALA A 105 6.34 0.67 8.24
CA ALA A 105 7.66 1.08 7.74
C ALA A 105 7.77 0.98 6.20
N TYR A 106 7.22 -0.09 5.61
CA TYR A 106 7.13 -0.26 4.16
C TYR A 106 6.33 0.88 3.53
N LEU A 107 5.13 1.17 4.05
CA LEU A 107 4.27 2.25 3.53
C LEU A 107 4.96 3.60 3.59
N GLY A 108 5.64 3.92 4.70
CA GLY A 108 6.43 5.15 4.81
C GLY A 108 7.49 5.29 3.71
N ARG A 109 8.21 4.21 3.38
CA ARG A 109 9.18 4.20 2.26
C ARG A 109 8.49 4.42 0.92
N GLU A 110 7.40 3.71 0.66
CA GLU A 110 6.67 3.81 -0.59
C GLU A 110 6.08 5.20 -0.80
N PHE A 111 5.56 5.84 0.24
CA PHE A 111 5.05 7.20 0.14
C PHE A 111 6.14 8.22 -0.15
N VAL A 112 7.34 8.07 0.42
CA VAL A 112 8.49 8.93 0.08
C VAL A 112 8.90 8.72 -1.38
N ARG A 113 8.95 7.47 -1.86
CA ARG A 113 9.23 7.17 -3.29
C ARG A 113 8.17 7.77 -4.20
N ALA A 114 6.89 7.66 -3.83
CA ALA A 114 5.77 8.22 -4.57
C ALA A 114 5.84 9.76 -4.62
N GLU A 115 6.14 10.41 -3.50
CA GLU A 115 6.34 11.88 -3.43
C GLU A 115 7.46 12.34 -4.36
N ILE A 116 8.63 11.68 -4.29
CA ILE A 116 9.79 12.00 -5.14
C ILE A 116 9.43 11.81 -6.62
N ALA A 117 8.76 10.72 -6.97
CA ALA A 117 8.36 10.45 -8.35
C ALA A 117 7.32 11.46 -8.86
N LEU A 118 6.39 11.89 -8.00
CA LEU A 118 5.40 12.91 -8.33
C LEU A 118 6.07 14.26 -8.60
N VAL A 119 6.93 14.72 -7.69
CA VAL A 119 7.64 16.02 -7.80
C VAL A 119 8.57 16.07 -9.01
N ASN A 120 9.27 14.96 -9.32
CA ASN A 120 10.20 14.90 -10.44
C ASN A 120 9.56 14.49 -11.78
N GLY A 121 8.24 14.23 -11.80
CA GLY A 121 7.56 13.73 -13.01
C GLY A 121 8.04 12.35 -13.46
N GLN A 122 8.63 11.55 -12.56
CA GLN A 122 9.12 10.21 -12.85
C GLN A 122 8.02 9.16 -12.69
N GLU A 123 8.20 8.00 -13.33
CA GLU A 123 7.33 6.85 -13.11
C GLU A 123 7.44 6.34 -11.66
N TYR A 124 6.30 5.99 -11.08
CA TYR A 124 6.23 5.36 -9.77
C TYR A 124 5.68 3.94 -9.95
N VAL A 125 6.45 2.96 -9.48
CA VAL A 125 6.03 1.57 -9.38
C VAL A 125 6.21 1.18 -7.92
N GLN A 126 5.10 0.79 -7.29
CA GLN A 126 5.10 0.24 -5.95
C GLN A 126 5.94 -1.04 -5.92
N ASP A 127 6.75 -1.19 -4.87
CA ASP A 127 7.60 -2.37 -4.62
C ASP A 127 6.78 -3.64 -4.33
#